data_AF-A0A445EWX2-F1
#
_entry.id   AF-A0A445EWX2-F1
#
_cell.length_a   1.000
_cell.length_b   1.000
_cell.length_c   1.000
_cell.angle_alpha   90.00
_cell.angle_beta   90.00
_cell.angle_gamma   90.00
#
_symmetry.space_group_name_H-M   'P 1'
#
loop_
_entity.id
_entity.type
_entity.pdbx_description
1 polymer ?
#
loop_
_entity_poly.entity_id
_entity_poly.type
_entity_poly.pdbx_seq_one_letter_code
_entity_poly.pdbx_strand_id
1 'polypeptide(L)' 'MWTVGKEGDQWEGKILSDFKTPVWRVSWSLTGNILAVADGNNNVTLWKEAVDGEWQQVTTVEP' A
#
# COMPACT_ATOMS: atom_id res chain seq x y z
N MET A 1 7.12 0.99 0.62
CA MET A 1 6.87 -0.07 -0.36
C MET A 1 8.17 -0.35 -1.06
N TRP A 2 8.61 -1.59 -1.03
CA TRP A 2 9.79 -2.04 -1.76
C TRP A 2 9.32 -2.65 -3.08
N THR A 3 9.90 -2.19 -4.19
CA THR A 3 9.57 -2.65 -5.54
C THR A 3 10.85 -2.99 -6.30
N VAL A 4 10.76 -3.97 -7.20
CA VAL A 4 11.84 -4.34 -8.10
C VAL A 4 11.25 -4.64 -9.48
N GLY A 5 11.80 -4.04 -10.53
CA GLY A 5 11.26 -4.12 -11.89
C GLY A 5 11.52 -5.47 -12.56
N LYS A 6 12.75 -5.99 -12.42
CA LYS A 6 13.14 -7.32 -12.90
C LYS A 6 13.98 -8.05 -11.86
N GLU A 7 13.96 -9.37 -11.92
CA GLU A 7 14.82 -10.19 -11.08
C GLU A 7 16.30 -9.81 -11.31
N GLY A 8 17.00 -9.45 -10.23
CA GLY A 8 18.39 -8.99 -10.26
C GLY A 8 18.58 -7.48 -10.25
N ASP A 9 17.51 -6.68 -10.44
CA ASP A 9 17.58 -5.23 -10.26
C ASP A 9 17.70 -4.85 -8.77
N GLN A 10 18.10 -3.61 -8.50
CA GLN A 10 18.14 -3.07 -7.15
C GLN A 10 16.71 -2.82 -6.64
N TRP A 11 16.48 -3.12 -5.37
CA TRP A 11 15.22 -2.81 -4.71
C TRP A 11 15.11 -1.31 -4.44
N GLU A 12 13.98 -0.72 -4.80
CA GLU A 12 13.69 0.69 -4.53
C GLU A 12 12.61 0.81 -3.46
N GLY A 13 12.84 1.67 -2.47
CA GLY A 13 11.95 1.88 -1.34
C GLY A 13 11.25 3.23 -1.40
N LYS A 14 9.92 3.23 -1.49
CA LYS A 14 9.09 4.45 -1.47
C LYS A 14 8.18 4.53 -0.24
N ILE A 15 8.04 5.70 0.36
CA ILE A 15 7.03 5.90 1.41
C ILE A 15 5.65 5.95 0.74
N LEU A 16 4.75 5.05 1.14
CA LEU A 16 3.39 4.96 0.61
C LEU A 16 2.53 6.10 1.16
N SER A 17 2.49 6.21 2.48
CA SER A 17 1.82 7.28 3.22
C SER A 17 2.38 7.37 4.62
N ASP A 18 2.31 8.56 5.20
CA ASP A 18 2.55 8.75 6.62
C ASP A 18 1.22 8.71 7.37
N PHE A 19 0.87 7.51 7.88
CA PHE A 19 -0.41 7.22 8.52
C PHE A 19 -0.60 7.92 9.88
N LYS A 20 0.43 8.59 10.43
CA LYS A 20 0.42 9.32 11.72
C LYS A 20 0.06 8.50 12.96
N THR A 21 -0.37 7.25 12.78
CA THR A 21 -0.69 6.28 13.83
C THR A 21 -0.10 4.92 13.47
N PRO A 22 0.04 4.01 14.44
CA PRO A 22 0.54 2.67 14.15
C PRO A 22 -0.34 1.95 13.11
N VAL A 23 0.30 1.32 12.13
CA VAL A 23 -0.35 0.41 11.19
C VAL A 23 -0.35 -0.99 11.80
N TRP A 24 -1.54 -1.57 11.95
CA TRP A 24 -1.71 -2.86 12.63
C TRP A 24 -1.83 -4.03 11.66
N ARG A 25 -2.38 -3.78 10.48
CA ARG A 25 -2.59 -4.82 9.46
C ARG A 25 -2.37 -4.27 8.07
N VAL A 26 -1.71 -5.08 7.26
CA VAL A 26 -1.53 -4.87 5.83
C VAL A 26 -1.94 -6.16 5.13
N SER A 27 -2.75 -6.08 4.08
CA SER A 27 -3.21 -7.24 3.33
C SER A 27 -3.25 -6.95 1.83
N TRP A 28 -2.74 -7.89 1.05
CA TRP A 28 -2.73 -7.81 -0.41
C TRP A 28 -3.91 -8.56 -0.99
N SER A 29 -4.53 -7.99 -2.03
CA SER A 29 -5.41 -8.74 -2.91
C SER A 29 -4.67 -9.90 -3.57
N LEU A 30 -5.42 -10.95 -3.94
CA LEU A 30 -4.85 -12.14 -4.57
C LEU A 30 -4.08 -11.82 -5.86
N THR A 31 -4.53 -10.82 -6.61
CA THR A 31 -3.89 -10.35 -7.86
C THR A 31 -2.74 -9.37 -7.63
N GLY A 32 -2.47 -9.00 -6.37
CA GLY A 32 -1.32 -8.18 -5.99
C GLY A 32 -1.44 -6.67 -6.30
N ASN A 33 -2.50 -6.22 -6.96
CA ASN A 33 -2.64 -4.82 -7.40
C ASN A 33 -3.42 -3.91 -6.44
N ILE A 34 -4.06 -4.49 -5.41
CA ILE A 34 -4.72 -3.77 -4.32
C ILE A 34 -4.07 -4.14 -2.99
N LEU A 35 -3.90 -3.12 -2.15
CA LEU A 35 -3.38 -3.21 -0.79
C LEU A 35 -4.37 -2.56 0.19
N ALA A 36 -4.76 -3.29 1.24
CA ALA A 36 -5.53 -2.77 2.35
C ALA A 36 -4.62 -2.49 3.55
N VAL A 37 -4.75 -1.30 4.15
CA VAL A 37 -3.98 -0.88 5.33
C VAL A 37 -4.94 -0.46 6.44
N ALA A 38 -4.85 -1.11 7.60
CA ALA A 38 -5.61 -0.74 8.80
C ALA A 38 -4.71 -0.04 9.81
N ASP A 39 -5.10 1.16 10.22
CA ASP A 39 -4.34 2.02 11.14
C ASP A 39 -4.95 2.09 12.56
N GLY A 40 -4.32 2.85 13.45
CA GLY A 40 -4.75 3.02 14.84
C GLY A 40 -5.98 3.93 15.01
N ASN A 41 -6.49 4.54 13.95
CA ASN A 41 -7.69 5.36 13.97
C ASN A 41 -8.96 4.54 13.67
N ASN A 42 -8.85 3.21 13.59
CA ASN A 42 -9.89 2.30 13.10
C ASN A 42 -10.26 2.53 11.62
N ASN A 43 -9.37 3.16 10.85
CA ASN A 43 -9.58 3.36 9.42
C ASN A 43 -8.97 2.21 8.62
N VAL A 44 -9.65 1.81 7.55
CA VAL A 44 -9.09 0.93 6.52
C VAL A 44 -8.94 1.71 5.22
N THR A 45 -7.72 1.89 4.75
CA THR A 45 -7.44 2.53 3.46
C THR A 45 -7.12 1.49 2.40
N LEU A 46 -7.67 1.68 1.20
CA LEU A 46 -7.36 0.86 0.03
C LEU A 46 -6.42 1.62 -0.89
N TRP A 47 -5.37 0.95 -1.33
CA TRP A 47 -4.36 1.47 -2.22
C TRP A 47 -4.32 0.61 -3.47
N LYS A 48 -4.15 1.24 -4.62
CA LYS A 48 -4.03 0.58 -5.91
C LYS A 48 -2.75 1.00 -6.59
N GLU A 49 -2.05 0.04 -7.17
CA GLU A 49 -0.91 0.29 -8.03
C GLU A 49 -1.37 0.73 -9.42
N ALA A 50 -0.86 1.86 -9.89
CA ALA A 50 -1.03 2.35 -11.25
C ALA A 50 -0.01 1.70 -12.20
N VAL A 51 -0.21 1.87 -13.51
CA VAL A 51 0.61 1.22 -14.56
C VAL A 51 2.07 1.68 -14.53
N ASP A 52 2.33 2.87 -13.98
CA ASP A 52 3.65 3.46 -13.78
C ASP A 52 4.32 3.01 -12.46
N GLY A 53 3.71 2.11 -11.69
CA GLY A 53 4.21 1.63 -10.40
C GLY A 53 3.88 2.57 -9.23
N GLU A 54 3.16 3.66 -9.47
CA GLU A 54 2.75 4.59 -8.44
C GLU A 54 1.56 4.03 -7.65
N TRP A 55 1.63 4.14 -6.33
CA TRP A 55 0.57 3.69 -5.45
C TRP A 55 -0.34 4.84 -5.05
N GLN A 56 -1.64 4.69 -5.32
CA GLN A 56 -2.63 5.72 -5.03
C GLN A 56 -3.70 5.20 -4.06
N GLN A 57 -4.06 6.02 -3.08
CA GLN A 57 -5.19 5.72 -2.20
C GLN A 57 -6.49 5.86 -3.00
N VAL A 58 -7.28 4.78 -3.04
CA VAL A 58 -8.55 4.71 -3.76
C VAL A 58 -9.69 5.18 -2.88
N THR A 59 -9.74 4.70 -1.64
CA THR A 59 -10.81 5.02 -0.70
C THR A 59 -10.40 4.74 0.74
N THR A 60 -11.13 5.35 1.67
CA THR A 60 -11.10 5.05 3.10
C THR A 60 -12.44 4.44 3.46
N VAL A 61 -12.42 3.27 4.08
CA VAL A 61 -13.58 2.65 4.68
C VAL A 61 -13.58 3.01 6.16
N GLU A 62 -14.57 3.78 6.55
CA GLU A 62 -14.93 4.05 7.95
C GLU A 62 -16.02 3.03 8.35
N PRO A 63 -16.05 2.58 9.63
CA PRO A 63 -17.05 1.63 10.12
C PRO A 63 -18.51 2.09 9.97
#